data_AF-A0AAW9K562-F1
#
_entry.id   AF-A0AAW9K562-F1
#
_cell.length_a   1.000
_cell.length_b   1.000
_cell.length_c   1.000
_cell.angle_alpha   90.00
_cell.angle_beta   90.00
_cell.angle_gamma   90.00
#
_symmetry.space_group_name_H-M   'P 1'
#
loop_
_entity.id
_entity.type
_entity.pdbx_description
1 polymer ?
#
loop_
_entity_poly.entity_id
_entity_poly.type
_entity_poly.pdbx_seq_one_letter_code
_entity_poly.pdbx_strand_id
1 'polypeptide(L)'
;GDNAIYKMAEILMNIRDLNENDAADTKEIKGLVKMLDEKYNPEWKEANFLGRGTVTTSQIFYTSPSRCAVADSCSISLDRRMTAGETWESCLEEIRELPAVKKYNATVSMYNYDRPSYTGLVYPIECYFPTWVIPEDHIVTKAMEESYKGLYGTIRSGAAVTDEMRKARPLTDKWTFSTNGVSIMGP
;
A
#
# COMPACT_ATOMS: atom_id res chain seq x y z
N GLY A 1 10.82 32.48 -9.33
CA GLY A 1 10.96 31.26 -8.53
C GLY A 1 10.64 30.09 -9.41
N ASP A 2 11.35 28.96 -9.27
CA ASP A 2 10.99 27.74 -9.98
C ASP A 2 9.58 27.30 -9.61
N ASN A 3 8.82 26.84 -10.59
CA ASN A 3 7.45 26.39 -10.41
C ASN A 3 7.39 25.13 -9.54
N ALA A 4 6.82 25.23 -8.33
CA ALA A 4 6.67 24.10 -7.40
C ALA A 4 5.89 22.92 -8.01
N ILE A 5 4.95 23.20 -8.91
CA ILE A 5 4.17 22.15 -9.60
C ILE A 5 5.05 21.36 -10.57
N TYR A 6 6.00 21.99 -11.27
CA TYR A 6 6.89 21.28 -12.19
C TYR A 6 7.86 20.36 -11.43
N LYS A 7 8.37 20.81 -10.29
CA LYS A 7 9.17 19.96 -9.38
C LYS A 7 8.37 18.76 -8.90
N MET A 8 7.12 18.99 -8.47
CA MET A 8 6.24 17.92 -8.03
C MET A 8 5.85 16.97 -9.17
N ALA A 9 5.70 17.46 -10.40
CA ALA A 9 5.39 16.62 -11.56
C ALA A 9 6.49 15.57 -11.82
N GLU A 10 7.76 15.94 -11.69
CA GLU A 10 8.87 14.96 -11.79
C GLU A 10 8.83 13.94 -10.64
N ILE A 11 8.51 14.37 -9.42
CA ILE A 11 8.34 13.46 -8.28
C ILE A 11 7.19 12.47 -8.53
N LEU A 12 6.06 12.94 -9.08
CA LEU A 12 4.92 12.09 -9.44
C LEU A 12 5.29 11.05 -10.50
N MET A 13 6.15 11.41 -11.47
CA MET A 13 6.67 10.45 -12.44
C MET A 13 7.51 9.37 -11.78
N ASN A 14 8.40 9.74 -10.84
CA ASN A 14 9.19 8.76 -10.08
C ASN A 14 8.32 7.85 -9.20
N ILE A 15 7.25 8.36 -8.59
CA ILE A 15 6.30 7.55 -7.82
C ILE A 15 5.54 6.58 -8.73
N ARG A 16 5.14 7.04 -9.92
CA ARG A 16 4.53 6.17 -10.92
C ARG A 16 5.49 5.07 -11.34
N ASP A 17 6.74 5.41 -11.62
CA ASP A 17 7.79 4.46 -11.97
C ASP A 17 8.03 3.45 -10.85
N LEU A 18 8.06 3.89 -9.59
CA LEU A 18 8.14 3.00 -8.42
C LEU A 18 6.96 2.00 -8.38
N ASN A 19 5.77 2.43 -8.77
CA ASN A 19 4.61 1.54 -8.82
C ASN A 19 4.58 0.64 -10.07
N GLU A 20 5.07 1.09 -11.22
CA GLU A 20 4.91 0.40 -12.52
C GLU A 20 6.13 -0.41 -12.97
N ASN A 21 7.33 -0.04 -12.55
CA ASN A 21 8.54 -0.71 -13.00
C ASN A 21 8.65 -2.15 -12.49
N ASP A 22 9.44 -2.93 -13.20
CA ASP A 22 9.97 -4.19 -12.72
C ASP A 22 11.17 -3.98 -11.77
N ALA A 23 11.73 -5.08 -11.27
CA ALA A 23 12.90 -5.07 -10.40
C ALA A 23 14.23 -5.25 -11.15
N ALA A 24 14.23 -5.05 -12.47
CA ALA A 24 15.41 -5.26 -13.30
C ALA A 24 16.52 -4.26 -12.94
N ASP A 25 17.79 -4.72 -12.96
CA ASP A 25 18.94 -3.86 -12.63
C ASP A 25 19.20 -2.75 -13.67
N THR A 26 18.49 -2.77 -14.81
CA THR A 26 18.50 -1.71 -15.82
C THR A 26 17.63 -0.50 -15.45
N LYS A 27 16.76 -0.63 -14.44
CA LYS A 27 15.88 0.45 -13.98
C LYS A 27 16.57 1.24 -12.87
N GLU A 28 16.61 2.56 -13.03
CA GLU A 28 17.05 3.48 -11.98
C GLU A 28 16.14 3.38 -10.76
N ILE A 29 14.82 3.32 -10.98
CA ILE A 29 13.81 3.13 -9.94
C ILE A 29 13.26 1.71 -10.05
N LYS A 30 13.71 0.83 -9.15
CA LYS A 30 13.18 -0.54 -9.05
C LYS A 30 11.76 -0.50 -8.52
N GLY A 31 10.83 -1.13 -9.22
CA GLY A 31 9.43 -1.10 -8.80
C GLY A 31 9.13 -2.00 -7.60
N LEU A 32 7.96 -1.78 -6.99
CA LEU A 32 7.52 -2.49 -5.79
C LEU A 32 7.41 -4.01 -5.95
N VAL A 33 7.35 -4.51 -7.19
CA VAL A 33 7.39 -5.95 -7.47
C VAL A 33 8.67 -6.61 -6.95
N LYS A 34 9.74 -5.84 -6.70
CA LYS A 34 10.97 -6.34 -6.06
C LYS A 34 10.72 -7.03 -4.73
N MET A 35 9.68 -6.62 -3.99
CA MET A 35 9.33 -7.21 -2.69
C MET A 35 8.84 -8.66 -2.80
N LEU A 36 8.58 -9.15 -4.01
CA LEU A 36 8.21 -10.54 -4.28
C LEU A 36 9.42 -11.46 -4.53
N ASP A 37 10.64 -10.92 -4.52
CA ASP A 37 11.86 -11.65 -4.82
C ASP A 37 12.70 -11.81 -3.54
N GLU A 38 13.21 -13.02 -3.32
CA GLU A 38 14.06 -13.40 -2.20
C GLU A 38 15.33 -12.52 -2.08
N LYS A 39 15.80 -11.97 -3.19
CA LYS A 39 16.95 -11.04 -3.21
C LYS A 39 16.70 -9.77 -2.40
N TYR A 40 15.45 -9.30 -2.33
CA TYR A 40 15.11 -8.01 -1.71
C TYR A 40 14.24 -8.14 -0.46
N ASN A 41 13.54 -9.26 -0.28
CA ASN A 41 12.63 -9.46 0.84
C ASN A 41 12.82 -10.85 1.47
N PRO A 42 13.20 -10.97 2.76
CA PRO A 42 13.24 -12.26 3.44
C PRO A 42 11.84 -12.90 3.58
N GLU A 43 10.78 -12.10 3.62
CA GLU A 43 9.37 -12.55 3.70
C GLU A 43 8.73 -12.67 2.30
N TRP A 44 9.54 -12.97 1.27
CA TRP A 44 9.07 -13.02 -0.12
C TRP A 44 7.94 -14.03 -0.34
N LYS A 45 7.86 -15.11 0.45
CA LYS A 45 6.83 -16.14 0.29
C LYS A 45 5.46 -15.60 0.69
N GLU A 46 5.39 -14.97 1.86
CA GLU A 46 4.22 -14.27 2.38
C GLU A 46 3.87 -13.10 1.46
N ALA A 47 4.88 -12.39 0.94
CA ALA A 47 4.67 -11.31 -0.03
C ALA A 47 4.10 -11.83 -1.35
N ASN A 48 4.51 -13.01 -1.83
CA ASN A 48 3.91 -13.65 -3.02
C ASN A 48 2.46 -14.06 -2.75
N PHE A 49 2.15 -14.55 -1.55
CA PHE A 49 0.77 -14.82 -1.16
C PHE A 49 -0.05 -13.53 -1.15
N LEU A 50 0.44 -12.44 -0.55
CA LEU A 50 -0.22 -11.14 -0.47
C LEU A 50 -0.30 -10.38 -1.82
N GLY A 51 0.64 -10.67 -2.71
CA GLY A 51 0.86 -9.91 -3.94
C GLY A 51 1.74 -8.68 -3.73
N ARG A 52 2.08 -8.02 -4.84
CA ARG A 52 2.94 -6.83 -4.81
C ARG A 52 2.30 -5.69 -4.03
N GLY A 53 3.12 -4.93 -3.31
CA GLY A 53 2.71 -3.63 -2.80
C GLY A 53 2.34 -2.68 -3.94
N THR A 54 1.55 -1.66 -3.62
CA THR A 54 1.13 -0.62 -4.58
C THR A 54 1.25 0.75 -3.92
N VAL A 55 1.64 1.76 -4.69
CA VAL A 55 1.60 3.16 -4.25
C VAL A 55 0.86 3.99 -5.28
N THR A 56 -0.01 4.88 -4.82
CA THR A 56 -0.75 5.80 -5.68
C THR A 56 -0.82 7.19 -5.07
N THR A 57 -0.85 8.21 -5.91
CA THR A 57 -1.11 9.58 -5.47
C THR A 57 -2.61 9.78 -5.34
N SER A 58 -3.10 10.02 -4.13
CA SER A 58 -4.52 10.17 -3.84
C SER A 58 -4.99 11.61 -3.90
N GLN A 59 -4.12 12.57 -3.58
CA GLN A 59 -4.44 14.00 -3.54
C GLN A 59 -3.24 14.85 -3.94
N ILE A 60 -3.51 16.02 -4.53
CA ILE A 60 -2.52 17.03 -4.88
C ILE A 60 -3.02 18.38 -4.33
N PHE A 61 -2.16 19.09 -3.61
CA PHE A 61 -2.42 20.40 -3.04
C PHE A 61 -1.39 21.40 -3.54
N TYR A 62 -1.78 22.67 -3.67
CA TYR A 62 -0.87 23.74 -4.06
C TYR A 62 -1.29 25.06 -3.43
N THR A 63 -0.33 25.99 -3.30
CA THR A 63 -0.61 27.38 -2.92
C THR A 63 -0.07 28.32 -3.99
N SER A 64 -0.92 29.25 -4.45
CA SER A 64 -0.56 30.32 -5.38
C SER A 64 -1.45 31.54 -5.12
N PRO A 65 -0.92 32.78 -5.16
CA PRO A 65 -1.70 33.98 -4.88
C PRO A 65 -2.74 34.29 -5.97
N SER A 66 -2.54 33.81 -7.20
CA SER A 66 -3.52 33.95 -8.28
C SER A 66 -3.27 32.95 -9.41
N ARG A 67 -4.23 32.79 -10.33
CA ARG A 67 -4.06 31.94 -11.52
C ARG A 67 -2.96 32.42 -12.48
N CYS A 68 -2.55 33.69 -12.35
CA CYS A 68 -1.49 34.29 -13.16
C CYS A 68 -0.14 34.30 -12.42
N ALA A 69 -0.07 33.70 -11.23
CA ALA A 69 1.15 33.57 -10.45
C ALA A 69 1.66 32.13 -10.46
N VAL A 70 2.98 32.00 -10.48
CA VAL A 70 3.66 30.71 -10.30
C VAL A 70 3.37 30.21 -8.88
N ALA A 71 3.07 28.92 -8.74
CA ALA A 71 2.77 28.33 -7.44
C ALA A 71 3.99 28.35 -6.52
N ASP A 72 3.76 28.76 -5.27
CA ASP A 72 4.78 28.87 -4.23
C ASP A 72 5.07 27.52 -3.57
N SER A 73 4.07 26.65 -3.48
CA SER A 73 4.20 25.31 -2.90
C SER A 73 3.29 24.29 -3.57
N CYS A 74 3.68 23.02 -3.48
CA CYS A 74 2.92 21.87 -3.94
C CYS A 74 3.19 20.68 -2.99
N SER A 75 2.15 19.98 -2.56
CA SER A 75 2.25 18.78 -1.72
C SER A 75 1.31 17.69 -2.23
N ILE A 76 1.61 16.44 -1.93
CA ILE A 76 0.84 15.28 -2.38
C ILE A 76 0.60 14.31 -1.24
N SER A 77 -0.50 13.60 -1.31
CA SER A 77 -0.79 12.46 -0.43
C SER A 77 -0.58 11.16 -1.21
N LEU A 78 0.15 10.24 -0.59
CA LEU A 78 0.40 8.91 -1.14
C LEU A 78 -0.39 7.88 -0.32
N ASP A 79 -1.17 7.06 -1.03
CA ASP A 79 -1.78 5.86 -0.49
C ASP A 79 -0.92 4.66 -0.91
N ARG A 80 -0.28 4.01 0.06
CA ARG A 80 0.53 2.81 -0.16
C ARG A 80 -0.12 1.62 0.51
N ARG A 81 -0.35 0.56 -0.26
CA ARG A 81 -0.72 -0.75 0.24
C ARG A 81 0.53 -1.61 0.29
N MET A 82 0.86 -2.06 1.49
CA MET A 82 2.09 -2.78 1.79
C MET A 82 1.89 -4.28 1.64
N THR A 83 2.94 -4.98 1.23
CA THR A 83 3.08 -6.45 1.30
C THR A 83 3.89 -6.86 2.53
N ALA A 84 4.08 -8.16 2.74
CA ALA A 84 4.89 -8.66 3.86
C ALA A 84 6.35 -8.20 3.76
N GLY A 85 6.98 -7.92 4.91
CA GLY A 85 8.36 -7.43 4.99
C GLY A 85 8.55 -5.92 4.78
N GLU A 86 7.49 -5.17 4.51
CA GLU A 86 7.55 -3.70 4.45
C GLU A 86 7.25 -3.08 5.84
N THR A 87 8.02 -2.07 6.24
CA THR A 87 7.73 -1.20 7.40
C THR A 87 7.45 0.23 6.97
N TRP A 88 6.79 1.03 7.81
CA TRP A 88 6.52 2.43 7.49
C TRP A 88 7.82 3.22 7.26
N GLU A 89 8.90 2.93 8.01
CA GLU A 89 10.22 3.53 7.81
C GLU A 89 10.76 3.18 6.43
N SER A 90 10.73 1.89 6.05
CA SER A 90 11.21 1.44 4.74
C SER A 90 10.46 2.12 3.59
N CYS A 91 9.14 2.31 3.74
CA CYS A 91 8.32 2.99 2.74
C CYS A 91 8.66 4.48 2.64
N LEU A 92 8.89 5.16 3.76
CA LEU A 92 9.31 6.57 3.76
C LEU A 92 10.70 6.73 3.14
N GLU A 93 11.66 5.90 3.54
CA GLU A 93 13.01 5.90 2.97
C GLU A 93 12.98 5.65 1.47
N GLU A 94 12.17 4.71 0.99
CA GLU A 94 12.05 4.45 -0.45
C GLU A 94 11.57 5.67 -1.24
N ILE A 95 10.67 6.48 -0.67
CA ILE A 95 10.23 7.73 -1.30
C ILE A 95 11.31 8.81 -1.19
N ARG A 96 12.01 8.91 -0.06
CA ARG A 96 13.16 9.83 0.13
C ARG A 96 14.29 9.54 -0.84
N GLU A 97 14.47 8.27 -1.18
CA GLU A 97 15.53 7.80 -2.07
C GLU A 97 15.25 8.08 -3.55
N LEU A 98 14.02 8.46 -3.93
CA LEU A 98 13.67 8.75 -5.32
C LEU A 98 14.54 9.90 -5.89
N PRO A 99 15.06 9.75 -7.14
CA PRO A 99 15.95 10.74 -7.75
C PRO A 99 15.39 12.17 -7.74
N ALA A 100 14.12 12.34 -8.10
CA ALA A 100 13.46 13.65 -8.11
C ALA A 100 13.28 14.23 -6.70
N VAL A 101 13.02 13.38 -5.69
CA VAL A 101 12.87 13.81 -4.30
C VAL A 101 14.20 14.35 -3.77
N LYS A 102 15.30 13.63 -4.02
CA LYS A 102 16.66 14.11 -3.68
C LYS A 102 17.04 15.38 -4.44
N LYS A 103 16.80 15.40 -5.75
CA LYS A 103 17.09 16.55 -6.64
C LYS A 103 16.45 17.84 -6.14
N TYR A 104 15.23 17.76 -5.64
CA TYR A 104 14.47 18.92 -5.17
C TYR A 104 14.48 19.12 -3.64
N ASN A 105 15.18 18.27 -2.91
CA ASN A 105 15.22 18.25 -1.44
C ASN A 105 13.80 18.32 -0.83
N ALA A 106 12.88 17.54 -1.39
CA ALA A 106 11.48 17.54 -0.95
C ALA A 106 11.34 16.86 0.42
N THR A 107 10.43 17.39 1.25
CA THR A 107 10.15 16.82 2.57
C THR A 107 9.19 15.63 2.44
N VAL A 108 9.56 14.50 3.04
CA VAL A 108 8.74 13.28 3.07
C VAL A 108 8.48 12.91 4.53
N SER A 109 7.21 12.86 4.93
CA SER A 109 6.79 12.60 6.31
C SER A 109 5.51 11.77 6.36
N MET A 110 5.34 11.00 7.44
CA MET A 110 4.07 10.34 7.76
C MET A 110 3.07 11.39 8.29
N TYR A 111 1.80 11.26 7.91
CA TYR A 111 0.72 12.08 8.48
C TYR A 111 0.14 11.40 9.73
N ASN A 112 -0.32 12.20 10.68
CA ASN A 112 -1.05 11.71 11.86
C ASN A 112 -2.55 11.89 11.65
N TYR A 113 -3.36 10.91 12.07
CA TYR A 113 -4.80 11.09 12.25
C TYR A 113 -5.06 11.70 13.62
N ASP A 114 -5.39 12.99 13.67
CA ASP A 114 -5.76 13.74 14.88
C ASP A 114 -7.22 14.21 14.87
N ARG A 115 -8.05 13.62 13.99
CA ARG A 115 -9.43 14.05 13.82
C ARG A 115 -10.27 13.71 15.07
N PRO A 116 -10.94 14.69 15.70
CA PRO A 116 -11.80 14.42 16.85
C PRO A 116 -12.97 13.52 16.45
N SER A 117 -13.27 12.55 17.32
CA SER A 117 -14.51 11.76 17.23
C SER A 117 -15.74 12.63 17.49
N TYR A 118 -16.94 12.07 17.33
CA TYR A 118 -18.20 12.79 17.55
C TYR A 118 -18.37 13.31 18.99
N THR A 119 -17.60 12.79 19.97
CA THR A 119 -17.56 13.26 21.36
C THR A 119 -16.41 14.23 21.64
N GLY A 120 -15.60 14.60 20.64
CA GLY A 120 -14.42 15.43 20.80
C GLY A 120 -13.18 14.66 21.29
N LEU A 121 -13.28 13.35 21.54
CA LEU A 121 -12.14 12.52 21.89
C LEU A 121 -11.22 12.35 20.68
N VAL A 122 -9.97 12.77 20.83
CA VAL A 122 -8.90 12.64 19.83
C VAL A 122 -7.96 11.53 20.28
N TYR A 123 -7.79 10.52 19.42
CA TYR A 123 -6.71 9.56 19.55
C TYR A 123 -5.74 9.80 18.39
N PRO A 124 -4.58 10.41 18.64
CA PRO A 124 -3.57 10.57 17.61
C PRO A 124 -2.99 9.18 17.28
N ILE A 125 -3.22 8.75 16.05
CA ILE A 125 -2.69 7.50 15.50
C ILE A 125 -1.90 7.86 14.24
N GLU A 126 -0.72 7.27 14.08
CA GLU A 126 0.03 7.35 12.83
C GLU A 126 -0.80 6.71 11.71
N CYS A 127 -0.79 7.26 10.49
CA CYS A 127 -1.46 6.66 9.33
C CYS A 127 -0.76 5.38 8.84
N TYR A 128 -0.50 4.44 9.74
CA TYR A 128 0.17 3.17 9.51
C TYR A 128 -0.75 2.03 9.95
N PHE A 129 -1.03 1.13 9.01
CA PHE A 129 -1.89 -0.02 9.20
C PHE A 129 -1.13 -1.25 8.69
N PRO A 130 -0.43 -1.99 9.58
CA PRO A 130 0.47 -3.04 9.17
C PRO A 130 -0.28 -4.18 8.48
N THR A 131 0.33 -4.73 7.44
CA THR A 131 -0.17 -5.94 6.79
C THR A 131 0.10 -7.14 7.69
N TRP A 132 -0.87 -8.06 7.78
CA TRP A 132 -0.73 -9.29 8.55
C TRP A 132 -1.27 -10.49 7.77
N VAL A 133 -0.72 -11.66 8.06
CA VAL A 133 -1.14 -12.95 7.50
C VAL A 133 -1.17 -13.94 8.64
N ILE A 134 -2.25 -14.71 8.76
CA ILE A 134 -2.28 -15.87 9.64
C ILE A 134 -1.74 -17.05 8.84
N PRO A 135 -0.73 -17.78 9.33
CA PRO A 135 -0.19 -18.95 8.65
C PRO A 135 -1.28 -19.98 8.28
N GLU A 136 -1.10 -20.66 7.16
CA GLU A 136 -2.04 -21.69 6.68
C GLU A 136 -2.19 -22.84 7.69
N ASP A 137 -1.11 -23.17 8.40
CA ASP A 137 -1.06 -24.24 9.36
C ASP A 137 -1.58 -23.86 10.76
N HIS A 138 -1.89 -22.57 10.99
CA HIS A 138 -2.38 -22.05 12.26
C HIS A 138 -3.75 -22.63 12.63
N ILE A 139 -3.97 -22.85 13.93
CA ILE A 139 -5.20 -23.50 14.45
C ILE A 139 -6.48 -22.76 14.02
N VAL A 140 -6.45 -21.43 14.01
CA VAL A 140 -7.60 -20.60 13.60
C VAL A 140 -7.88 -20.77 12.10
N THR A 141 -6.86 -20.80 11.25
CA THR A 141 -7.01 -21.00 9.80
C THR A 141 -7.62 -22.37 9.52
N LYS A 142 -7.06 -23.42 10.14
CA LYS A 142 -7.57 -24.79 10.01
C LYS A 142 -9.00 -24.95 10.50
N ALA A 143 -9.35 -24.36 11.66
CA ALA A 143 -10.70 -24.41 12.20
C ALA A 143 -11.70 -23.70 11.27
N MET A 144 -11.31 -22.58 10.66
CA MET A 144 -12.14 -21.87 9.69
C MET A 144 -12.34 -22.69 8.40
N GLU A 145 -11.28 -23.33 7.90
CA GLU A 145 -11.38 -24.24 6.76
C GLU A 145 -12.29 -25.44 7.05
N GLU A 146 -12.15 -26.08 8.21
CA GLU A 146 -12.97 -27.21 8.61
C GLU A 146 -14.44 -26.81 8.70
N SER A 147 -14.72 -25.67 9.33
CA SER A 147 -16.08 -25.11 9.42
C SER A 147 -16.67 -24.82 8.03
N TYR A 148 -15.87 -24.23 7.13
CA TYR A 148 -16.31 -24.00 5.75
C TYR A 148 -16.60 -25.31 5.04
N LYS A 149 -15.70 -26.30 5.13
CA LYS A 149 -15.87 -27.62 4.52
C LYS A 149 -17.14 -28.32 5.00
N GLY A 150 -17.46 -28.21 6.29
CA GLY A 150 -18.69 -28.76 6.88
C GLY A 150 -19.98 -28.11 6.38
N LEU A 151 -19.95 -26.80 6.10
CA LEU A 151 -21.14 -26.05 5.67
C LEU A 151 -21.34 -26.03 4.16
N TYR A 152 -20.26 -25.91 3.40
CA TYR A 152 -20.27 -25.57 1.97
C TYR A 152 -19.47 -26.54 1.10
N GLY A 153 -18.81 -27.55 1.68
CA GLY A 153 -17.98 -28.51 0.98
C GLY A 153 -16.59 -27.95 0.60
N THR A 154 -15.95 -28.59 -0.38
CA THR A 154 -14.55 -28.30 -0.73
C THR A 154 -14.38 -27.28 -1.85
N ILE A 155 -15.47 -26.82 -2.45
CA ILE A 155 -15.47 -25.94 -3.62
C ILE A 155 -16.22 -24.66 -3.28
N ARG A 156 -15.68 -23.50 -3.69
CA ARG A 156 -16.39 -22.22 -3.55
C ARG A 156 -17.60 -22.19 -4.47
N SER A 157 -18.72 -21.66 -3.96
CA SER A 157 -19.93 -21.46 -4.74
C SER A 157 -20.53 -20.06 -4.52
N GLY A 158 -21.41 -19.64 -5.41
CA GLY A 158 -22.12 -18.37 -5.28
C GLY A 158 -23.33 -18.28 -6.19
N ALA A 159 -23.76 -17.04 -6.48
CA ALA A 159 -24.81 -16.82 -7.47
C ALA A 159 -24.36 -17.32 -8.84
N ALA A 160 -25.30 -17.85 -9.65
CA ALA A 160 -25.02 -18.50 -10.94
C ALA A 160 -24.10 -17.68 -11.87
N VAL A 161 -24.24 -16.35 -11.88
CA VAL A 161 -23.43 -15.43 -12.71
C VAL A 161 -21.95 -15.39 -12.29
N THR A 162 -21.64 -15.72 -11.03
CA THR A 162 -20.29 -15.64 -10.45
C THR A 162 -19.72 -16.99 -10.02
N ASP A 163 -20.48 -18.07 -10.19
CA ASP A 163 -20.18 -19.38 -9.62
C ASP A 163 -18.89 -19.98 -10.21
N GLU A 164 -18.76 -19.97 -11.54
CA GLU A 164 -17.56 -20.45 -12.24
C GLU A 164 -16.29 -19.69 -11.83
N MET A 165 -16.39 -18.36 -11.71
CA MET A 165 -15.28 -17.53 -11.24
C MET A 165 -14.89 -17.85 -9.79
N ARG A 166 -15.88 -18.18 -8.93
CA ARG A 166 -15.63 -18.53 -7.53
C ARG A 166 -14.98 -19.90 -7.40
N LYS A 167 -15.46 -20.90 -8.14
CA LYS A 167 -14.91 -22.27 -8.15
C LYS A 167 -13.43 -22.31 -8.52
N ALA A 168 -13.00 -21.43 -9.42
CA ALA A 168 -11.60 -21.34 -9.86
C ALA A 168 -10.64 -20.78 -8.80
N ARG A 169 -11.15 -20.19 -7.71
CA ARG A 169 -10.32 -19.57 -6.65
C ARG A 169 -10.01 -20.56 -5.53
N PRO A 170 -8.81 -20.47 -4.90
CA PRO A 170 -8.48 -21.30 -3.75
C PRO A 170 -9.45 -21.04 -2.59
N LEU A 171 -9.69 -22.05 -1.76
CA LEU A 171 -10.61 -21.94 -0.62
C LEU A 171 -10.11 -20.93 0.41
N THR A 172 -8.83 -21.01 0.74
CA THR A 172 -8.09 -20.07 1.59
C THR A 172 -7.41 -19.05 0.71
N ASP A 173 -7.71 -17.78 0.94
CA ASP A 173 -7.22 -16.66 0.14
C ASP A 173 -7.16 -15.41 1.02
N LYS A 174 -6.51 -14.37 0.52
CA LYS A 174 -6.41 -13.07 1.17
C LYS A 174 -7.60 -12.17 0.84
N TRP A 175 -7.86 -11.25 1.75
CA TRP A 175 -8.77 -10.14 1.51
C TRP A 175 -7.97 -8.93 1.01
N THR A 176 -8.26 -8.44 -0.21
CA THR A 176 -7.44 -7.43 -0.90
C THR A 176 -7.88 -5.98 -0.64
N PHE A 177 -8.79 -5.75 0.31
CA PHE A 177 -9.35 -4.43 0.62
C PHE A 177 -9.17 -4.07 2.11
N SER A 178 -8.78 -2.85 2.43
CA SER A 178 -8.60 -2.45 3.83
C SER A 178 -9.94 -2.18 4.51
N THR A 179 -10.13 -2.76 5.71
CA THR A 179 -11.24 -2.44 6.63
C THR A 179 -10.65 -2.15 8.01
N ASN A 180 -11.46 -1.69 8.96
CA ASN A 180 -11.02 -1.45 10.34
C ASN A 180 -10.36 -2.66 11.03
N GLY A 181 -10.48 -3.88 10.48
CA GLY A 181 -9.82 -5.07 11.00
C GLY A 181 -8.29 -4.99 11.03
N VAL A 182 -7.67 -4.14 10.19
CA VAL A 182 -6.22 -3.91 10.24
C VAL A 182 -5.79 -3.26 11.56
N SER A 183 -6.64 -2.45 12.17
CA SER A 183 -6.36 -1.78 13.45
C SER A 183 -6.44 -2.72 14.67
N ILE A 184 -6.99 -3.93 14.52
CA ILE A 184 -7.26 -4.85 15.64
C ILE A 184 -6.33 -6.07 15.60
N MET A 185 -5.95 -6.54 14.41
CA MET A 185 -5.11 -7.73 14.21
C MET A 185 -3.65 -7.39 13.86
N GLY A 186 -3.33 -6.11 13.63
CA GLY A 186 -2.00 -5.60 13.37
C GLY A 186 -1.04 -5.37 14.56
N PRO A 187 -1.49 -5.31 15.84
CA PRO A 187 -0.61 -5.21 17.01
C PRO A 187 -0.33 -6.55 17.71
#